data_AF-A0A231P992-F1
#
_entry.id   AF-A0A231P992-F1
#
_cell.length_a   1.000
_cell.length_b   1.000
_cell.length_c   1.000
_cell.angle_alpha   90.00
_cell.angle_beta   90.00
_cell.angle_gamma   90.00
#
_symmetry.space_group_name_H-M   'P 1'
#
loop_
_entity.id
_entity.type
_entity.pdbx_description
1 polymer ?
#
loop_
_entity_poly.entity_id
_entity_poly.type
_entity_poly.pdbx_seq_one_letter_code
_entity_poly.pdbx_strand_id
1 'polypeptide(L)'
;MDVNVRPDIDAAAAKLNSAFGSKREIQRLPEVLWEGETVEMLATGVYGKGNGLVAMTSQRLIFLKHGIMSQQVEDFPYSRISSVQWSGGMLMGTLIVFASNNKAEIKQVPKDQGKILADALRARLAGSVPGAPAPAVAPAAPAPAGGDIASRLATLDQLRAAGAITDEEYRDRRTKILDSL
;
A
#
# COMPACT_ATOMS: atom_id res chain seq x y z
N MET A 1 3.48 17.92 -15.37
CA MET A 1 4.84 18.48 -15.21
C MET A 1 5.75 17.59 -16.04
N ASP A 2 6.38 18.14 -17.08
CA ASP A 2 7.28 17.37 -17.95
C ASP A 2 8.68 17.36 -17.33
N VAL A 3 9.08 16.20 -16.79
CA VAL A 3 10.41 16.03 -16.17
C VAL A 3 11.43 15.56 -17.23
N ASN A 4 10.93 15.01 -18.35
CA ASN A 4 11.68 14.53 -19.52
C ASN A 4 12.70 13.46 -19.12
N VAL A 5 12.21 12.42 -18.44
CA VAL A 5 13.05 11.35 -17.87
C VAL A 5 12.80 10.07 -18.64
N ARG A 6 11.57 9.55 -18.54
CA ARG A 6 11.04 8.40 -19.26
C ARG A 6 9.52 8.59 -19.36
N PRO A 7 8.86 8.17 -20.46
CA PRO A 7 7.43 8.41 -20.66
C PRO A 7 6.52 7.90 -19.51
N ASP A 8 6.84 6.74 -18.94
CA ASP A 8 6.11 6.15 -17.80
C ASP A 8 6.27 6.97 -16.52
N ILE A 9 7.49 7.43 -16.24
CA ILE A 9 7.80 8.28 -15.09
C ILE A 9 7.14 9.65 -15.24
N ASP A 10 7.20 10.25 -16.42
CA ASP A 10 6.59 11.55 -16.71
C ASP A 10 5.06 11.47 -16.59
N ALA A 11 4.44 10.39 -17.11
CA ALA A 11 3.01 10.15 -16.97
C ALA A 11 2.59 9.96 -15.50
N ALA A 12 3.39 9.26 -14.70
CA ALA A 12 3.13 9.10 -13.27
C ALA A 12 3.36 10.41 -12.49
N ALA A 13 4.39 11.18 -12.85
CA ALA A 13 4.71 12.47 -12.24
C ALA A 13 3.67 13.54 -12.55
N ALA A 14 3.05 13.52 -13.73
CA ALA A 14 1.96 14.42 -14.09
C ALA A 14 0.72 14.25 -13.18
N LYS A 15 0.55 13.08 -12.56
CA LYS A 15 -0.56 12.77 -11.63
C LYS A 15 -0.25 13.18 -10.19
N LEU A 16 0.94 13.67 -9.88
CA LEU A 16 1.29 14.16 -8.55
C LEU A 16 0.67 15.55 -8.31
N ASN A 17 -0.21 15.66 -7.32
CA ASN A 17 -0.86 16.92 -6.95
C ASN A 17 0.13 18.01 -6.47
N SER A 18 1.30 17.62 -5.94
CA SER A 18 2.39 18.54 -5.64
C SER A 18 3.74 17.82 -5.73
N ALA A 19 4.55 18.21 -6.72
CA ALA A 19 5.93 17.75 -6.88
C ALA A 19 6.93 18.61 -6.06
N PHE A 20 6.44 19.50 -5.20
CA PHE A 20 7.28 20.42 -4.45
C PHE A 20 8.19 19.63 -3.50
N GLY A 21 9.48 19.55 -3.86
CA GLY A 21 10.49 18.79 -3.13
C GLY A 21 10.81 17.40 -3.66
N SER A 22 10.10 16.88 -4.68
CA SER A 22 10.31 15.51 -5.21
C SER A 22 10.90 15.44 -6.61
N LYS A 23 11.16 16.59 -7.26
CA LYS A 23 11.69 16.65 -8.62
C LYS A 23 13.05 15.95 -8.76
N ARG A 24 13.91 16.05 -7.74
CA ARG A 24 15.23 15.40 -7.73
C ARG A 24 15.11 13.89 -7.69
N GLU A 25 14.23 13.38 -6.84
CA GLU A 25 13.94 11.96 -6.72
C GLU A 25 13.35 11.41 -8.02
N ILE A 26 12.43 12.13 -8.67
CA ILE A 26 11.84 11.71 -9.95
C ILE A 26 12.91 11.60 -11.05
N GLN A 27 13.86 12.55 -11.11
CA GLN A 27 14.97 12.52 -12.07
C GLN A 27 15.95 11.37 -11.80
N ARG A 28 16.09 10.95 -10.54
CA ARG A 28 16.98 9.86 -10.11
C ARG A 28 16.30 8.49 -10.14
N LEU A 29 14.98 8.44 -10.26
CA LEU A 29 14.22 7.20 -10.27
C LEU A 29 14.71 6.18 -11.31
N PRO A 30 15.09 6.55 -12.56
CA PRO A 30 15.65 5.58 -13.52
C PRO A 30 16.90 4.85 -13.03
N GLU A 31 17.70 5.47 -12.17
CA GLU A 31 18.95 4.90 -11.67
C GLU A 31 18.72 3.74 -10.68
N VAL A 32 17.50 3.64 -10.13
CA VAL A 32 17.13 2.58 -9.16
C VAL A 32 16.17 1.53 -9.73
N LEU A 33 15.61 1.79 -10.92
CA LEU A 33 14.74 0.85 -11.62
C LEU A 33 15.57 -0.27 -12.28
N TRP A 34 15.04 -1.48 -12.27
CA TRP A 34 15.58 -2.59 -13.03
C TRP A 34 15.27 -2.46 -14.52
N GLU A 35 15.96 -3.27 -15.33
CA GLU A 35 15.71 -3.34 -16.76
C GLU A 35 14.28 -3.79 -17.05
N GLY A 36 13.55 -3.02 -17.87
CA GLY A 36 12.14 -3.29 -18.18
C GLY A 36 11.14 -2.95 -17.07
N GLU A 37 11.60 -2.50 -15.89
CA GLU A 37 10.71 -2.06 -14.80
C GLU A 37 10.06 -0.71 -15.17
N THR A 38 8.74 -0.62 -15.04
CA THR A 38 7.94 0.57 -15.40
C THR A 38 7.28 1.18 -14.18
N VAL A 39 7.18 2.50 -14.13
CA VAL A 39 6.52 3.23 -13.04
C VAL A 39 5.04 3.43 -13.34
N GLU A 40 4.19 2.96 -12.43
CA GLU A 40 2.74 3.01 -12.59
C GLU A 40 2.14 4.19 -11.84
N MET A 41 2.64 4.44 -10.62
CA MET A 41 2.17 5.52 -9.76
C MET A 41 3.29 6.10 -8.91
N LEU A 42 3.16 7.39 -8.62
CA LEU A 42 4.04 8.11 -7.71
C LEU A 42 3.21 8.74 -6.59
N ALA A 43 3.79 8.77 -5.39
CA ALA A 43 3.32 9.58 -4.28
C ALA A 43 4.51 10.20 -3.54
N THR A 44 4.22 11.14 -2.65
CA THR A 44 5.22 11.72 -1.74
C THR A 44 4.93 11.26 -0.32
N GLY A 45 5.97 11.15 0.50
CA GLY A 45 5.82 10.76 1.89
C GLY A 45 7.12 10.82 2.67
N VAL A 46 7.02 10.55 3.96
CA VAL A 46 8.12 10.53 4.92
C VAL A 46 8.33 9.13 5.41
N TYR A 47 9.54 8.62 5.20
CA TYR A 47 9.94 7.31 5.67
C TYR A 47 11.30 7.39 6.33
N GLY A 48 11.42 6.75 7.51
CA GLY A 48 12.63 6.84 8.34
C GLY A 48 12.99 8.30 8.66
N LYS A 49 14.12 8.76 8.11
CA LYS A 49 14.74 10.06 8.45
C LYS A 49 14.37 11.19 7.48
N GLY A 50 13.38 11.05 6.61
CA GLY A 50 12.90 12.23 5.87
C GLY A 50 11.97 11.95 4.70
N ASN A 51 11.70 13.05 3.99
CA ASN A 51 10.76 13.10 2.88
C ASN A 51 11.39 12.49 1.63
N GLY A 52 10.59 11.79 0.85
CA GLY A 52 11.01 11.16 -0.40
C GLY A 52 9.84 10.85 -1.31
N LEU A 53 10.17 10.18 -2.40
CA LEU A 53 9.27 9.68 -3.41
C LEU A 53 8.91 8.23 -3.11
N VAL A 54 7.63 7.91 -3.20
CA VAL A 54 7.12 6.55 -3.20
C VAL A 54 6.76 6.20 -4.64
N ALA A 55 7.37 5.16 -5.20
CA ALA A 55 7.10 4.70 -6.54
C ALA A 55 6.51 3.29 -6.51
N MET A 56 5.30 3.14 -7.02
CA MET A 56 4.71 1.85 -7.34
C MET A 56 5.08 1.50 -8.77
N THR A 57 5.81 0.41 -8.95
CA THR A 57 6.30 -0.04 -10.25
C THR A 57 5.56 -1.30 -10.73
N SER A 58 5.95 -1.87 -11.86
CA SER A 58 5.43 -3.16 -12.29
C SER A 58 5.88 -4.34 -11.41
N GLN A 59 6.90 -4.17 -10.55
CA GLN A 59 7.52 -5.27 -9.80
C GLN A 59 7.55 -5.08 -8.27
N ARG A 60 7.61 -3.85 -7.78
CA ARG A 60 7.80 -3.54 -6.36
C ARG A 60 7.30 -2.15 -5.99
N LEU A 61 7.18 -1.92 -4.70
CA LEU A 61 7.08 -0.58 -4.16
C LEU A 61 8.48 -0.11 -3.77
N ILE A 62 8.86 1.09 -4.19
CA ILE A 62 10.16 1.70 -3.90
C ILE A 62 9.93 2.97 -3.09
N PHE A 63 10.69 3.16 -2.02
CA PHE A 63 10.87 4.47 -1.40
C PHE A 63 12.26 5.02 -1.78
N LEU A 64 12.29 6.20 -2.38
CA LEU A 64 13.52 6.89 -2.77
C LEU A 64 13.56 8.26 -2.09
N LYS A 65 14.59 8.50 -1.28
CA LYS A 65 14.94 9.82 -0.76
C LYS A 65 16.31 10.22 -1.28
N HIS A 66 16.42 11.43 -1.82
CA HIS A 66 17.70 11.96 -2.30
C HIS A 66 18.00 13.30 -1.61
N GLY A 67 18.66 13.22 -0.46
CA GLY A 67 19.17 14.39 0.27
C GLY A 67 20.51 14.87 -0.28
N ILE A 68 20.95 16.06 0.16
CA ILE A 68 22.20 16.71 -0.31
C ILE A 68 23.45 15.84 -0.05
N MET A 69 23.46 15.08 1.06
CA MET A 69 24.61 14.25 1.48
C MET A 69 24.27 12.75 1.64
N SER A 70 23.01 12.34 1.44
CA SER A 70 22.61 10.95 1.65
C SER A 70 21.46 10.56 0.74
N GLN A 71 21.54 9.34 0.23
CA GLN A 71 20.48 8.67 -0.52
C GLN A 71 19.96 7.50 0.30
N GLN A 72 18.64 7.32 0.32
CA GLN A 72 17.99 6.15 0.86
C GLN A 72 17.11 5.55 -0.24
N VAL A 73 17.31 4.27 -0.53
CA VAL A 73 16.47 3.48 -1.42
C VAL A 73 15.99 2.30 -0.62
N GLU A 74 14.69 2.06 -0.63
CA GLU A 74 14.09 0.93 0.06
C GLU A 74 13.11 0.23 -0.85
N ASP A 75 13.29 -1.08 -0.98
CA ASP A 75 12.58 -1.93 -1.92
C ASP A 75 11.66 -2.88 -1.18
N PHE A 76 10.39 -2.88 -1.59
CA PHE A 76 9.38 -3.81 -1.11
C PHE A 76 8.85 -4.61 -2.29
N PRO A 77 9.48 -5.75 -2.64
CA PRO A 77 8.98 -6.67 -3.66
C PRO A 77 7.56 -7.11 -3.31
N TYR A 78 6.65 -7.16 -4.28
CA TYR A 78 5.26 -7.53 -4.01
C TYR A 78 5.12 -8.92 -3.39
N SER A 79 5.99 -9.86 -3.76
CA SER A 79 6.04 -11.21 -3.19
C SER A 79 6.36 -11.23 -1.69
N ARG A 80 6.96 -10.16 -1.15
CA ARG A 80 7.29 -10.03 0.27
C ARG A 80 6.30 -9.16 1.03
N ILE A 81 5.38 -8.47 0.36
CA ILE A 81 4.35 -7.66 1.01
C ILE A 81 3.16 -8.56 1.34
N SER A 82 2.86 -8.72 2.62
CA SER A 82 1.72 -9.52 3.09
C SER A 82 0.42 -8.72 3.08
N SER A 83 0.47 -7.43 3.41
CA SER A 83 -0.71 -6.56 3.40
C SER A 83 -0.32 -5.08 3.37
N VAL A 84 -1.28 -4.25 2.97
CA VAL A 84 -1.17 -2.79 2.97
C VAL A 84 -2.38 -2.19 3.68
N GLN A 85 -2.13 -1.23 4.56
CA GLN A 85 -3.15 -0.48 5.28
C GLN A 85 -2.98 1.02 5.02
N TRP A 86 -4.10 1.73 5.05
CA TRP A 86 -4.14 3.19 4.97
C TRP A 86 -4.78 3.77 6.23
N SER A 87 -4.09 4.70 6.87
CA SER A 87 -4.61 5.48 7.99
C SER A 87 -4.60 6.96 7.62
N GLY A 88 -5.77 7.50 7.29
CA GLY A 88 -5.92 8.87 6.80
C GLY A 88 -6.40 9.86 7.85
N GLY A 89 -5.82 11.06 7.84
CA GLY A 89 -6.38 12.27 8.46
C GLY A 89 -7.11 13.14 7.43
N MET A 90 -7.42 14.40 7.79
CA MET A 90 -8.21 15.29 6.92
C MET A 90 -7.48 15.67 5.61
N LEU A 91 -6.15 15.83 5.66
CA LEU A 91 -5.31 16.25 4.51
C LEU A 91 -4.21 15.23 4.17
N MET A 92 -3.62 14.59 5.17
CA MET A 92 -2.48 13.68 5.05
C MET A 92 -2.79 12.37 5.77
N GLY A 93 -2.09 11.30 5.42
CA GLY A 93 -2.20 10.01 6.07
C GLY A 93 -0.89 9.25 6.14
N THR A 94 -1.00 8.01 6.60
CA THR A 94 0.09 7.04 6.69
C THR A 94 -0.27 5.81 5.88
N LEU A 95 0.60 5.47 4.93
CA LEU A 95 0.58 4.18 4.25
C LEU A 95 1.42 3.21 5.07
N ILE A 96 0.83 2.10 5.50
CA ILE A 96 1.51 1.07 6.27
C ILE A 96 1.63 -0.17 5.39
N VAL A 97 2.87 -0.59 5.13
CA VAL A 97 3.21 -1.78 4.34
C VAL A 97 3.75 -2.83 5.29
N PHE A 98 3.07 -3.96 5.37
CA PHE A 98 3.54 -5.13 6.11
C PHE A 98 4.27 -6.05 5.13
N ALA A 99 5.54 -6.33 5.40
CA ALA A 99 6.33 -7.27 4.64
C ALA A 99 6.90 -8.37 5.56
N SER A 100 7.37 -9.48 4.96
CA SER A 100 7.75 -10.70 5.69
C SER A 100 8.68 -10.48 6.89
N ASN A 101 9.55 -9.48 6.82
CA ASN A 101 10.56 -9.22 7.85
C ASN A 101 10.51 -7.80 8.44
N ASN A 102 9.61 -6.93 7.99
CA ASN A 102 9.52 -5.55 8.47
C ASN A 102 8.13 -4.91 8.23
N LYS A 103 7.87 -3.86 9.01
CA LYS A 103 6.73 -2.96 8.84
C LYS A 103 7.27 -1.60 8.38
N ALA A 104 6.82 -1.12 7.23
CA ALA A 104 7.15 0.21 6.75
C ALA A 104 5.97 1.17 6.93
N GLU A 105 6.20 2.28 7.64
CA GLU A 105 5.23 3.36 7.83
C GLU A 105 5.66 4.59 7.05
N ILE A 106 5.03 4.82 5.90
CA ILE A 106 5.25 6.00 5.08
C ILE A 106 4.22 7.05 5.51
N LYS A 107 4.70 8.08 6.23
CA LYS A 107 3.89 9.12 6.88
C LYS A 107 3.74 10.35 5.98
N GLN A 108 2.82 11.24 6.35
CA GLN A 108 2.57 12.52 5.65
C GLN A 108 2.32 12.36 4.13
N VAL A 109 1.65 11.27 3.74
CA VAL A 109 1.25 11.05 2.35
C VAL A 109 -0.01 11.86 2.08
N PRO A 110 -0.09 12.66 1.00
CA PRO A 110 -1.33 13.36 0.62
C PRO A 110 -2.49 12.39 0.51
N LYS A 111 -3.63 12.71 1.14
CA LYS A 111 -4.74 11.77 1.27
C LYS A 111 -5.20 11.17 -0.06
N ASP A 112 -5.35 12.00 -1.08
CA ASP A 112 -5.82 11.56 -2.40
C ASP A 112 -4.84 10.56 -3.02
N GLN A 113 -3.54 10.86 -2.95
CA GLN A 113 -2.49 9.98 -3.47
C GLN A 113 -2.38 8.70 -2.67
N GLY A 114 -2.37 8.81 -1.34
CA GLY A 114 -2.20 7.68 -0.45
C GLY A 114 -3.36 6.68 -0.49
N LYS A 115 -4.60 7.16 -0.65
CA LYS A 115 -5.76 6.27 -0.84
C LYS A 115 -5.66 5.52 -2.17
N ILE A 116 -5.44 6.21 -3.29
CA ILE A 116 -5.34 5.58 -4.61
C ILE A 116 -4.17 4.58 -4.62
N LEU A 117 -3.04 4.95 -4.01
CA LEU A 117 -1.86 4.09 -3.92
C LEU A 117 -2.12 2.83 -3.06
N ALA A 118 -2.77 2.98 -1.90
CA ALA A 118 -3.14 1.83 -1.06
C ALA A 118 -4.13 0.90 -1.77
N ASP A 119 -5.10 1.46 -2.49
CA ASP A 119 -6.08 0.69 -3.27
C ASP A 119 -5.40 -0.08 -4.42
N ALA A 120 -4.52 0.59 -5.17
CA ALA A 120 -3.75 -0.03 -6.25
C ALA A 120 -2.81 -1.14 -5.74
N LEU A 121 -2.12 -0.91 -4.63
CA LEU A 121 -1.28 -1.92 -4.00
C LEU A 121 -2.09 -3.13 -3.55
N ARG A 122 -3.24 -2.93 -2.91
CA ARG A 122 -4.12 -4.04 -2.51
C ARG A 122 -4.63 -4.82 -3.72
N ALA A 123 -5.04 -4.14 -4.79
CA ALA A 123 -5.46 -4.79 -6.03
C ALA A 123 -4.32 -5.60 -6.66
N ARG A 124 -3.10 -5.05 -6.69
CA ARG A 124 -1.90 -5.75 -7.17
C ARG A 124 -1.63 -7.02 -6.37
N LEU A 125 -1.67 -6.92 -5.04
CA LEU A 125 -1.43 -8.06 -4.16
C LEU A 125 -2.52 -9.12 -4.33
N ALA A 126 -3.79 -8.73 -4.42
CA ALA A 126 -4.92 -9.64 -4.65
C ALA A 126 -4.82 -10.37 -5.99
N GLY A 127 -4.39 -9.69 -7.06
CA GLY A 127 -4.14 -10.31 -8.37
C GLY A 127 -2.84 -11.12 -8.46
N SER A 128 -1.93 -10.98 -7.48
CA SER A 128 -0.65 -11.70 -7.40
C SER A 128 -0.69 -12.89 -6.44
N VAL A 129 -1.83 -13.17 -5.79
CA VAL A 129 -2.02 -14.38 -4.99
C VAL A 129 -2.37 -15.55 -5.93
N PRO A 130 -1.54 -16.60 -6.04
CA PRO A 130 -2.01 -17.85 -6.61
C PRO A 130 -3.04 -18.45 -5.63
N GLY A 131 -4.32 -18.32 -5.96
CA GLY A 131 -5.42 -19.03 -5.29
C GLY A 131 -6.14 -18.27 -4.18
N ALA A 132 -7.04 -17.36 -4.53
CA ALA A 132 -8.43 -17.32 -4.06
C ALA A 132 -9.17 -16.12 -4.68
N PRO A 133 -10.39 -16.28 -5.21
CA PRO A 133 -11.17 -15.16 -5.72
C PRO A 133 -11.80 -14.39 -4.55
N ALA A 134 -11.59 -13.07 -4.50
CA ALA A 134 -12.42 -12.18 -3.69
C ALA A 134 -13.38 -11.41 -4.61
N PRO A 135 -14.70 -11.39 -4.33
CA PRO A 135 -15.68 -10.73 -5.17
C PRO A 135 -15.58 -9.20 -5.06
N ALA A 136 -15.92 -8.54 -6.16
CA ALA A 136 -15.91 -7.10 -6.30
C ALA A 136 -16.82 -6.39 -5.29
N VAL A 137 -16.30 -5.36 -4.61
CA VAL A 137 -17.09 -4.41 -3.82
C VAL A 137 -17.20 -3.09 -4.58
N ALA A 138 -18.43 -2.79 -5.01
CA ALA A 138 -18.88 -1.48 -5.47
C ALA A 138 -18.90 -0.45 -4.30
N PRO A 139 -19.01 0.87 -4.56
CA PRO A 139 -18.74 1.91 -3.58
C PRO A 139 -19.77 1.94 -2.45
N ALA A 140 -19.29 1.93 -1.20
CA ALA A 140 -20.11 1.90 0.00
C ALA A 140 -20.75 3.26 0.34
N ALA A 141 -22.09 3.29 0.40
CA ALA A 141 -22.85 4.18 1.26
C ALA A 141 -22.67 3.75 2.74
N PRO A 142 -22.85 4.64 3.74
CA PRO A 142 -22.60 4.30 5.14
C PRO A 142 -23.62 3.25 5.60
N ALA A 143 -23.14 2.07 6.00
CA ALA A 143 -23.97 0.98 6.50
C ALA A 143 -23.63 0.68 7.97
N PRO A 144 -24.62 0.25 8.76
CA PRO A 144 -24.58 0.20 10.24
C PRO A 144 -23.66 -0.91 10.78
N ALA A 145 -23.51 -0.95 12.11
CA ALA A 145 -22.63 -1.82 12.88
C ALA A 145 -22.59 -3.33 12.50
N GLY A 146 -23.57 -3.83 11.74
CA GLY A 146 -23.57 -5.20 11.20
C GLY A 146 -22.49 -5.50 10.14
N GLY A 147 -21.92 -4.49 9.47
CA GLY A 147 -20.84 -4.69 8.49
C GLY A 147 -19.50 -5.11 9.12
N ASP A 148 -19.28 -4.73 10.38
CA ASP A 148 -18.06 -5.01 11.13
C ASP A 148 -18.04 -6.48 11.62
N ILE A 149 -19.20 -7.01 12.01
CA ILE A 149 -19.36 -8.39 12.49
C ILE A 149 -19.12 -9.40 11.36
N ALA A 150 -19.72 -9.18 10.19
CA ALA A 150 -19.49 -10.04 9.02
C ALA A 150 -18.01 -10.07 8.59
N SER A 151 -17.33 -8.93 8.65
CA SER A 151 -15.89 -8.83 8.34
C SER A 151 -15.01 -9.56 9.36
N ARG A 152 -15.38 -9.50 10.65
CA ARG A 152 -14.69 -10.24 11.74
C ARG A 152 -14.89 -11.74 11.62
N LEU A 153 -16.09 -12.20 11.25
CA LEU A 153 -16.37 -13.61 10.98
C LEU A 153 -15.55 -14.14 9.78
N ALA A 154 -15.48 -13.36 8.68
CA ALA A 154 -14.68 -13.73 7.52
C ALA A 154 -13.18 -13.84 7.84
N THR A 155 -12.65 -12.93 8.67
CA THR A 155 -11.27 -12.98 9.15
C THR A 155 -11.02 -14.24 9.99
N LEU A 156 -11.98 -14.61 10.85
CA LEU A 156 -11.89 -15.81 11.69
C LEU A 156 -11.88 -17.11 10.85
N ASP A 157 -12.70 -17.17 9.80
CA ASP A 157 -12.73 -18.28 8.85
C ASP A 157 -11.40 -18.43 8.10
N GLN A 158 -10.81 -17.31 7.68
CA GLN A 158 -9.51 -17.31 7.02
C GLN A 158 -8.39 -17.81 7.94
N LEU A 159 -8.39 -17.42 9.22
CA LEU A 159 -7.41 -17.89 10.20
C LEU A 159 -7.52 -19.40 10.46
N ARG A 160 -8.74 -19.95 10.51
CA ARG A 160 -8.96 -21.40 10.62
C ARG A 160 -8.49 -22.15 9.38
N ALA A 161 -8.83 -21.64 8.19
CA ALA A 161 -8.42 -22.25 6.92
C ALA A 161 -6.89 -22.25 6.73
N ALA A 162 -6.20 -21.24 7.27
CA ALA A 162 -4.75 -21.16 7.29
C ALA A 162 -4.08 -22.03 8.38
N GLY A 163 -4.86 -22.72 9.22
CA GLY A 163 -4.35 -23.52 10.34
C GLY A 163 -3.70 -22.68 11.45
N ALA A 164 -3.93 -21.36 11.46
CA ALA A 164 -3.36 -20.43 12.43
C ALA A 164 -4.09 -20.43 13.78
N ILE A 165 -5.29 -21.02 13.83
CA ILE A 165 -6.10 -21.25 15.04
C ILE A 165 -6.68 -22.66 14.98
N THR A 166 -6.91 -23.26 16.16
CA THR A 166 -7.57 -24.56 16.25
C THR A 166 -9.09 -24.46 16.06
N ASP A 167 -9.75 -25.59 15.78
CA ASP A 167 -11.21 -25.64 15.64
C ASP A 167 -11.94 -25.21 16.92
N GLU A 168 -11.33 -25.43 18.09
CA GLU A 168 -11.85 -25.04 19.39
C GLU A 168 -11.78 -23.51 19.56
N GLU A 169 -10.64 -22.90 19.27
CA GLU A 169 -10.47 -21.44 19.32
C GLU A 169 -11.37 -20.71 18.33
N TYR A 170 -11.59 -21.30 17.15
CA TYR A 170 -12.53 -20.77 16.17
C TYR A 170 -13.97 -20.74 16.72
N ARG A 171 -14.45 -21.82 17.35
CA ARG A 171 -15.82 -21.87 17.90
C ARG A 171 -16.04 -20.84 19.00
N ASP A 172 -15.08 -20.69 19.90
CA ASP A 172 -15.15 -19.74 21.01
C ASP A 172 -15.19 -18.29 20.52
N ARG A 173 -14.30 -17.93 19.58
CA ARG A 173 -14.23 -16.58 19.04
C ARG A 173 -15.42 -16.24 18.15
N ARG A 174 -15.94 -17.22 17.40
CA ARG A 174 -17.14 -17.05 16.57
C ARG A 174 -18.36 -16.74 17.42
N THR A 175 -18.52 -17.44 18.54
CA THR A 175 -19.63 -17.22 19.48
C THR A 175 -19.56 -15.81 20.07
N LYS A 176 -18.37 -15.36 20.51
CA LYS A 176 -18.17 -13.99 21.03
C LYS A 176 -18.49 -12.90 20.01
N ILE A 177 -18.18 -13.14 18.73
CA ILE A 177 -18.49 -12.19 17.65
C ILE A 177 -20.00 -12.14 17.38
N LEU A 178 -20.69 -13.29 17.44
CA LEU A 178 -22.14 -13.37 17.27
C LEU A 178 -22.92 -12.85 18.49
N ASP A 179 -22.34 -12.89 19.69
CA ASP A 179 -22.93 -12.33 20.91
C ASP A 179 -22.82 -10.80 20.96
N SER A 180 -21.91 -10.23 20.16
CA SER A 180 -21.73 -8.77 19.99
C SER A 180 -22.67 -8.15 18.94
N LEU A 181 -23.71 -8.88 18.54
CA LEU A 181 -24.61 -8.58 17.43
C LEU A 181 -25.86 -7.82 17.90
#